data_AF-A0A5D0MWU7-F1
#
_entry.id   AF-A0A5D0MWU7-F1
#
_cell.length_a   1.000
_cell.length_b   1.000
_cell.length_c   1.000
_cell.angle_alpha   90.00
_cell.angle_beta   90.00
_cell.angle_gamma   90.00
#
_symmetry.space_group_name_H-M   'P 1'
#
loop_
_entity.id
_entity.type
_entity.pdbx_description
1 polymer ?
#
loop_
_entity_poly.entity_id
_entity_poly.type
_entity_poly.pdbx_seq_one_letter_code
_entity_poly.pdbx_strand_id
1 'polypeptide(L)'
;DIENILRVSRNYLSLEAPIKEGEDKSFIDLLESETGSVEQEIIHGTLTDALSEIVDELSEREAKIIKWRFGMEGEAPKTLEEVGETLQISRERVRQVESRALAKLRKKAMKRKLSDYLN
;
A
#
# COMPACT_ATOMS: atom_id res chain seq x y z
N ASP A 1 -24.26 -2.75 -31.67
CA ASP A 1 -24.84 -1.43 -31.29
C ASP A 1 -26.27 -1.45 -30.76
N ILE A 2 -27.16 -2.36 -31.15
CA ILE A 2 -28.50 -2.49 -30.53
C ILE A 2 -28.43 -3.06 -29.10
N GLU A 3 -27.48 -3.97 -28.86
CA GLU A 3 -27.29 -4.66 -27.57
C GLU A 3 -26.78 -3.74 -26.44
N ASN A 4 -25.98 -2.73 -26.79
CA ASN A 4 -25.51 -1.72 -25.83
C ASN A 4 -26.63 -0.75 -25.42
N ILE A 5 -27.54 -0.41 -26.34
CA ILE A 5 -28.68 0.49 -26.06
C ILE A 5 -29.70 -0.20 -25.13
N LEU A 6 -29.96 -1.49 -25.33
CA LEU A 6 -30.81 -2.31 -24.43
C LEU A 6 -30.19 -2.55 -23.05
N ARG A 7 -28.85 -2.48 -22.94
CA ARG A 7 -28.14 -2.57 -21.64
C ARG A 7 -28.33 -1.32 -20.79
N VAL A 8 -28.33 -0.15 -21.43
CA VAL A 8 -28.51 1.16 -20.77
C VAL A 8 -29.95 1.40 -20.33
N SER A 9 -30.94 0.76 -20.97
CA SER A 9 -32.36 0.90 -20.62
C SER A 9 -32.84 -0.07 -19.53
N ARG A 10 -31.95 -0.80 -18.84
CA ARG A 10 -32.36 -1.61 -17.69
C ARG A 10 -32.78 -0.67 -16.57
N ASN A 11 -34.07 -0.70 -16.23
CA ASN A 11 -34.63 -0.06 -15.05
C ASN A 11 -33.71 -0.28 -13.84
N TYR A 12 -33.34 0.81 -13.16
CA TYR A 12 -32.60 0.74 -11.90
C TYR A 12 -33.38 -0.15 -10.93
N LEU A 13 -32.83 -1.32 -10.60
CA LEU A 13 -33.38 -2.21 -9.59
C LEU A 13 -32.90 -1.74 -8.22
N SER A 14 -33.82 -1.67 -7.25
CA SER A 14 -33.44 -1.37 -5.87
C SER A 14 -32.63 -2.52 -5.31
N LEU A 15 -31.43 -2.22 -4.80
CA LEU A 15 -30.57 -3.20 -4.14
C LEU A 15 -31.12 -3.64 -2.77
N GLU A 16 -32.02 -2.86 -2.18
CA GLU A 16 -32.70 -3.19 -0.91
C GLU A 16 -33.96 -4.05 -1.11
N ALA A 17 -34.38 -4.29 -2.37
CA ALA A 17 -35.51 -5.16 -2.62
C ALA A 17 -35.17 -6.62 -2.23
N PRO A 18 -36.11 -7.37 -1.64
CA PRO A 18 -35.90 -8.78 -1.35
C PRO A 18 -35.72 -9.56 -2.64
N ILE A 19 -34.80 -10.53 -2.64
CA ILE A 19 -34.49 -11.37 -3.82
C ILE A 19 -35.71 -12.23 -4.20
N LYS A 20 -36.50 -12.62 -3.20
CA LYS A 20 -37.72 -13.41 -3.33
C LYS A 20 -38.74 -13.00 -2.27
N GLU A 21 -40.02 -13.01 -2.61
CA GLU A 21 -41.10 -12.72 -1.66
C GLU A 21 -41.05 -13.69 -0.47
N GLY A 22 -40.89 -13.14 0.74
CA GLY A 22 -40.79 -13.89 2.00
C GLY A 22 -39.36 -14.23 2.44
N GLU A 23 -38.33 -13.79 1.72
CA GLU A 23 -36.93 -13.87 2.16
C GLU A 23 -36.44 -12.52 2.66
N ASP A 24 -35.75 -12.50 3.81
CA ASP A 24 -35.14 -11.28 4.38
C ASP A 24 -33.86 -10.86 3.64
N LYS A 25 -33.39 -11.67 2.68
CA LYS A 25 -32.17 -11.38 1.93
C LYS A 25 -32.45 -10.47 0.75
N SER A 26 -31.72 -9.37 0.71
CA SER A 26 -31.81 -8.33 -0.31
C SER A 26 -30.68 -8.45 -1.34
N PHE A 27 -30.81 -7.79 -2.48
CA PHE A 27 -29.78 -7.82 -3.53
C PHE A 27 -28.44 -7.24 -3.06
N ILE A 28 -28.43 -6.34 -2.07
CA ILE A 28 -27.20 -5.80 -1.47
C ILE A 28 -26.43 -6.87 -0.68
N ASP A 29 -27.11 -7.86 -0.10
CA ASP A 29 -26.49 -8.95 0.66
C ASP A 29 -25.75 -9.97 -0.23
N LEU A 30 -26.00 -9.93 -1.55
CA LEU A 30 -25.31 -10.76 -2.55
C LEU A 30 -24.09 -10.08 -3.17
N LEU A 31 -23.94 -8.77 -2.97
CA LEU A 31 -22.77 -8.06 -3.46
C LEU A 31 -21.60 -8.39 -2.53
N GLU A 32 -20.64 -9.18 -3.03
CA GLU A 32 -19.35 -9.32 -2.38
C GLU A 32 -18.71 -7.93 -2.26
N SER A 33 -18.23 -7.59 -1.07
CA SER A 33 -17.55 -6.32 -0.85
C SER A 33 -16.27 -6.27 -1.69
N GLU A 34 -16.13 -5.27 -2.57
CA GLU A 34 -14.87 -5.01 -3.29
C GLU A 34 -13.72 -4.53 -2.37
N THR A 35 -14.01 -4.27 -1.10
CA THR A 35 -12.99 -3.95 -0.10
C THR A 35 -12.14 -5.20 0.17
N GLY A 36 -10.82 -5.05 0.16
CA GLY A 36 -9.89 -6.12 0.52
C GLY A 36 -10.29 -6.78 1.84
N SER A 37 -9.95 -8.07 2.00
CA SER A 37 -10.25 -8.79 3.24
C SER A 37 -9.68 -8.04 4.44
N VAL A 38 -10.41 -7.97 5.55
CA VAL A 38 -9.93 -7.42 6.84
C VAL A 38 -8.58 -8.07 7.23
N GLU A 39 -8.39 -9.33 6.88
CA GLU A 39 -7.12 -10.04 7.08
C GLU A 39 -5.97 -9.41 6.29
N GLN A 40 -6.20 -8.99 5.05
CA GLN A 40 -5.20 -8.31 4.22
C GLN A 40 -4.83 -6.95 4.80
N GLU A 41 -5.79 -6.20 5.33
CA GLU A 41 -5.51 -4.93 6.01
C GLU A 41 -4.64 -5.13 7.25
N ILE A 42 -4.93 -6.16 8.07
CA ILE A 42 -4.14 -6.50 9.25
C ILE A 42 -2.71 -6.94 8.86
N ILE A 43 -2.56 -7.79 7.84
CA ILE A 43 -1.25 -8.23 7.33
C ILE A 43 -0.44 -7.03 6.80
N HIS A 44 -1.09 -6.14 6.05
CA HIS A 44 -0.43 -4.95 5.52
C HIS A 44 0.00 -3.98 6.64
N GLY A 45 -0.86 -3.76 7.65
CA GLY A 45 -0.53 -2.94 8.82
C GLY A 45 0.67 -3.50 9.59
N THR A 46 0.64 -4.78 9.92
CA THR A 46 1.76 -5.45 10.62
C THR A 46 3.07 -5.43 9.84
N LEU A 47 3.02 -5.61 8.51
CA LEU A 47 4.19 -5.47 7.65
C LEU A 47 4.74 -4.04 7.67
N THR A 48 3.85 -3.04 7.62
CA THR A 48 4.23 -1.61 7.63
C THR A 48 4.92 -1.24 8.94
N ASP A 49 4.38 -1.66 10.08
CA ASP A 49 4.96 -1.42 11.40
C ASP A 49 6.35 -2.06 11.52
N ALA A 50 6.48 -3.32 11.11
CA ALA A 50 7.75 -4.04 11.16
C ALA A 50 8.80 -3.41 10.23
N LEU A 51 8.40 -2.87 9.07
CA LEU A 51 9.30 -2.11 8.20
C LEU A 51 9.73 -0.79 8.85
N SER A 52 8.80 -0.07 9.48
CA SER A 52 9.09 1.17 10.19
C SER A 52 10.15 0.97 11.27
N GLU A 53 9.99 -0.05 12.12
CA GLU A 53 10.98 -0.39 13.16
C GLU A 53 12.39 -0.64 12.60
N ILE A 54 12.48 -1.35 11.48
CA ILE A 54 13.79 -1.70 10.89
C ILE A 54 14.45 -0.47 10.27
N VAL A 55 13.65 0.44 9.69
CA VAL A 55 14.13 1.72 9.18
C VAL A 55 14.63 2.61 10.32
N ASP A 56 13.97 2.60 11.46
CA ASP A 56 14.40 3.36 12.65
C ASP A 56 15.68 2.79 13.29
N GLU A 57 16.04 1.53 13.02
CA GLU A 57 17.35 0.97 13.41
C GLU A 57 18.51 1.43 12.49
N LEU A 58 18.25 2.17 11.40
CA LEU A 58 19.30 2.81 10.61
C LEU A 58 19.84 4.05 11.33
N SER A 59 20.95 4.61 10.82
CA SER A 59 21.34 5.95 11.30
C SER A 59 20.28 6.98 10.91
N GLU A 60 20.09 8.03 11.72
CA GLU A 60 19.07 9.07 11.46
C GLU A 60 19.10 9.60 10.02
N ARG A 61 20.31 9.80 9.46
CA ARG A 61 20.50 10.26 8.09
C ARG A 61 20.11 9.22 7.04
N GLU A 62 20.43 7.94 7.28
CA GLU A 62 20.03 6.84 6.40
C GLU A 62 18.51 6.63 6.45
N ALA A 63 17.91 6.63 7.64
CA ALA A 63 16.47 6.53 7.85
C ALA A 63 15.73 7.66 7.13
N LYS A 64 16.14 8.91 7.33
CA LYS A 64 15.51 10.09 6.71
C LYS A 64 15.55 10.03 5.18
N ILE A 65 16.68 9.63 4.59
CA ILE A 65 16.79 9.45 3.14
C ILE A 65 15.83 8.37 2.66
N ILE A 66 15.75 7.22 3.34
CA ILE A 66 14.83 6.14 2.96
C ILE A 66 13.37 6.59 3.09
N LYS A 67 12.98 7.20 4.21
CA LYS A 67 11.59 7.66 4.44
C LYS A 67 11.13 8.64 3.37
N TRP A 68 11.98 9.60 2.97
CA TRP A 68 11.67 10.53 1.88
C TRP A 68 11.67 9.90 0.49
N ARG A 69 12.61 8.99 0.21
CA ARG A 69 12.70 8.32 -1.10
C ARG A 69 11.51 7.40 -1.37
N PHE A 70 10.92 6.82 -0.33
CA PHE A 70 9.82 5.84 -0.44
C PHE A 70 8.48 6.35 0.09
N GLY A 71 8.40 7.59 0.59
CA GLY A 71 7.14 8.19 1.05
C GLY A 71 6.55 7.54 2.30
N MET A 72 7.40 7.04 3.21
CA MET A 72 6.96 6.24 4.36
C MET A 72 6.22 7.04 5.45
N GLU A 73 6.26 8.37 5.40
CA GLU A 73 5.63 9.27 6.38
C GLU A 73 4.39 9.99 5.81
N GLY A 74 3.78 9.45 4.75
CA GLY A 74 2.59 10.04 4.12
C GLY A 74 2.89 11.17 3.13
N GLU A 75 4.17 11.52 2.93
CA GLU A 75 4.61 12.38 1.83
C GLU A 75 4.77 11.57 0.53
N ALA A 76 4.61 12.23 -0.62
CA ALA A 76 4.93 11.62 -1.90
C ALA A 76 6.44 11.24 -1.97
N PRO A 77 6.79 10.10 -2.58
CA PRO A 77 8.19 9.71 -2.79
C PRO A 77 8.99 10.80 -3.52
N LYS A 78 10.13 11.19 -2.94
CA LYS A 78 11.03 12.21 -3.51
C LYS A 78 12.11 11.58 -4.39
N THR A 79 12.51 12.29 -5.44
CA THR A 79 13.62 11.92 -6.32
C THR A 79 14.97 12.04 -5.61
N LEU A 80 16.01 11.41 -6.17
CA LEU A 80 17.39 11.53 -5.66
C LEU A 80 17.88 12.99 -5.64
N GLU A 81 17.41 13.79 -6.60
CA GLU A 81 17.77 15.19 -6.78
C GLU A 81 17.10 16.05 -5.71
N GLU A 82 15.79 15.93 -5.53
CA GLU A 82 15.03 16.64 -4.49
C GLU A 82 15.55 16.35 -3.07
N VAL A 83 15.86 15.08 -2.79
CA VAL A 83 16.47 14.69 -1.50
C VAL A 83 17.88 15.28 -1.36
N GLY A 84 18.65 15.32 -2.45
CA GLY A 84 19.99 15.89 -2.50
C GLY A 84 19.97 17.40 -2.22
N GLU A 85 19.08 18.13 -2.87
CA GLU A 85 18.84 19.56 -2.65
C GLU A 85 18.45 19.83 -1.20
N THR A 86 17.49 19.08 -0.66
CA THR A 86 17.02 19.26 0.72
C THR A 86 18.12 18.99 1.77
N LEU A 87 18.99 18.01 1.51
CA LEU A 87 20.10 17.65 2.41
C LEU A 87 21.44 18.33 2.08
N GLN A 88 21.44 19.23 1.09
CA GLN A 88 22.63 19.92 0.57
C GLN A 88 23.78 18.96 0.24
N ILE A 89 23.46 17.85 -0.43
CA ILE A 89 24.42 16.86 -0.92
C ILE A 89 24.17 16.52 -2.38
N SER A 90 25.18 16.00 -3.06
CA SER A 90 25.03 15.58 -4.44
C SER A 90 24.04 14.42 -4.58
N ARG A 91 23.33 14.38 -5.71
CA ARG A 91 22.48 13.25 -6.14
C ARG A 91 23.19 11.90 -6.00
N GLU A 92 24.46 11.83 -6.40
CA GLU A 92 25.26 10.60 -6.30
C GLU A 92 25.52 10.22 -4.84
N ARG A 93 25.71 11.20 -3.95
CA ARG A 93 25.85 10.91 -2.52
C ARG A 93 24.56 10.33 -1.93
N VAL A 94 23.39 10.82 -2.33
CA VAL A 94 22.10 10.25 -1.94
C VAL A 94 22.00 8.79 -2.40
N ARG A 95 22.32 8.52 -3.67
CA ARG A 95 22.29 7.17 -4.27
C ARG A 95 23.18 6.18 -3.51
N GLN A 96 24.38 6.61 -3.12
CA GLN A 96 25.30 5.80 -2.32
C GLN A 96 24.74 5.47 -0.94
N VAL A 97 24.13 6.45 -0.27
CA VAL A 97 23.52 6.24 1.06
C VAL A 97 22.32 5.32 0.95
N GLU A 98 21.45 5.52 -0.04
CA GLU A 98 20.31 4.65 -0.33
C GLU A 98 20.74 3.20 -0.57
N SER A 99 21.72 2.98 -1.44
CA SER A 99 22.23 1.63 -1.75
C SER A 99 22.74 0.90 -0.51
N ARG A 100 23.49 1.60 0.34
CA ARG A 100 23.99 1.06 1.62
C ARG A 100 22.87 0.78 2.61
N ALA A 101 21.91 1.70 2.74
CA ALA A 101 20.78 1.55 3.64
C ALA A 101 19.92 0.36 3.22
N LEU A 102 19.57 0.24 1.93
CA LEU A 102 18.82 -0.91 1.38
C LEU A 102 19.54 -2.24 1.63
N ALA A 103 20.87 -2.29 1.49
CA ALA A 103 21.63 -3.49 1.80
C ALA A 103 21.54 -3.88 3.29
N LYS A 104 21.50 -2.90 4.21
CA LYS A 104 21.28 -3.15 5.65
C LYS A 104 19.85 -3.60 5.93
N LEU A 105 18.86 -2.91 5.36
CA LEU A 105 17.43 -3.24 5.50
C LEU A 105 17.15 -4.66 5.04
N ARG A 106 17.68 -5.07 3.88
CA ARG A 106 17.51 -6.44 3.35
C ARG A 106 18.01 -7.51 4.33
N LYS A 107 19.17 -7.30 4.96
CA LYS A 107 19.72 -8.24 5.96
C LYS A 107 18.83 -8.32 7.20
N LYS A 108 18.34 -7.18 7.70
CA LYS A 108 17.45 -7.13 8.87
C LYS A 108 16.08 -7.74 8.57
N ALA A 109 15.52 -7.45 7.40
CA ALA A 109 14.25 -7.99 6.93
C ALA A 109 14.28 -9.51 6.82
N MET A 110 15.37 -10.05 6.25
CA MET A 110 15.58 -11.51 6.17
C MET A 110 15.69 -12.14 7.56
N LYS A 111 16.38 -11.49 8.51
CA LYS A 111 16.50 -11.99 9.89
C LYS A 111 15.15 -12.03 10.62
N ARG A 112 14.28 -11.06 10.36
CA ARG A 112 12.92 -10.96 10.94
C ARG A 112 11.86 -11.76 10.14
N LYS A 113 12.27 -12.49 9.10
CA LYS A 113 11.39 -13.28 8.21
C LYS A 113 10.22 -12.47 7.63
N LEU A 114 10.48 -11.21 7.26
CA LEU A 114 9.46 -10.35 6.65
C LEU A 114 8.96 -10.84 5.29
N SER A 115 9.71 -11.75 4.64
CA SER A 115 9.26 -12.47 3.46
C SER A 115 7.98 -13.27 3.68
N ASP A 116 7.71 -13.71 4.91
CA ASP A 116 6.56 -14.57 5.21
C ASP A 116 5.23 -13.80 5.09
N TYR A 117 5.28 -12.46 5.13
CA TYR A 117 4.15 -11.55 4.91
C TYR A 117 3.83 -11.31 3.43
N LEU A 118 4.65 -11.83 2.50
CA LEU A 118 4.50 -11.64 1.05
C LEU A 118 3.96 -12.88 0.33
N ASN A 119 3.50 -13.89 1.08
CA ASN A 119 2.93 -15.13 0.55
C ASN A 119 1.42 -15.04 0.35
#